data_AF-A0A521WUF7-F1
#
_entry.id   AF-A0A521WUF7-F1
#
_cell.length_a   1.000
_cell.length_b   1.000
_cell.length_c   1.000
_cell.angle_alpha   90.00
_cell.angle_beta   90.00
_cell.angle_gamma   90.00
#
_symmetry.space_group_name_H-M   'P 1'
#
loop_
_entity.id
_entity.type
_entity.pdbx_description
1 polymer ?
#
loop_
_entity_poly.entity_id
_entity_poly.type
_entity_poly.pdbx_seq_one_letter_code
_entity_poly.pdbx_strand_id
1 'polypeptide(L)'
;MAPLRDVLRPGLEIVFVGINPGRHSAAAGHHYAGPGNHFWPLLHESGLVGERLTYEDEARVPEWGIGLTNMVARPSAGIADLTTEELLEGARALRRRLLRYRPGIVCFNGKRIYEIFSGRACQLGPQEERIGMSRVFVMPSTSPRGAS
;
A
#
# COMPACT_ATOMS: atom_id res chain seq x y z
N MET A 1 9.54 -13.17 12.85
CA MET A 1 8.52 -13.24 11.78
C MET A 1 9.13 -12.79 10.48
N ALA A 2 8.87 -13.51 9.38
CA ALA A 2 9.31 -13.10 8.05
C ALA A 2 8.52 -11.84 7.62
N PRO A 3 9.14 -10.94 6.83
CA PRO A 3 8.43 -9.78 6.28
C PRO A 3 7.33 -10.24 5.32
N LEU A 4 6.23 -9.48 5.30
CA LEU A 4 5.10 -9.73 4.41
C LEU A 4 5.57 -9.62 2.94
N ARG A 5 5.19 -10.59 2.10
CA ARG A 5 5.63 -10.61 0.70
C ARG A 5 4.91 -9.55 -0.12
N ASP A 6 5.64 -8.90 -1.00
CA ASP A 6 5.05 -8.00 -1.99
C ASP A 6 4.28 -8.81 -3.04
N VAL A 7 3.13 -8.28 -3.47
CA VAL A 7 2.41 -8.74 -4.67
C VAL A 7 2.73 -7.76 -5.79
N LEU A 8 3.86 -7.97 -6.47
CA LEU A 8 4.36 -7.08 -7.51
C LEU A 8 4.85 -7.87 -8.73
N ARG A 9 4.44 -7.42 -9.92
CA ARG A 9 4.97 -7.87 -11.21
C ARG A 9 4.96 -6.72 -12.22
N PRO A 10 5.74 -6.79 -13.32
CA PRO A 10 5.63 -5.82 -14.41
C PRO A 10 4.22 -5.83 -15.03
N GLY A 11 3.78 -4.68 -15.56
CA GLY A 11 2.51 -4.57 -16.28
C GLY A 11 1.25 -4.43 -15.41
N LEU A 12 1.39 -4.23 -14.10
CA LEU A 12 0.26 -3.92 -13.23
C LEU A 12 -0.28 -2.51 -13.50
N GLU A 13 -1.60 -2.37 -13.48
CA GLU A 13 -2.31 -1.10 -13.66
C GLU A 13 -2.25 -0.25 -12.39
N ILE A 14 -2.50 -0.85 -11.23
CA ILE A 14 -2.54 -0.17 -9.92
C ILE A 14 -1.71 -0.93 -8.91
N VAL A 15 -0.86 -0.24 -8.15
CA VAL A 15 -0.21 -0.78 -6.95
C VAL A 15 -0.68 0.00 -5.73
N PHE A 16 -1.30 -0.68 -4.77
CA PHE A 16 -1.63 -0.11 -3.48
C PHE A 16 -0.44 -0.19 -2.53
N VAL A 17 -0.17 0.94 -1.88
CA VAL A 17 0.94 1.12 -0.94
C VAL A 17 0.37 1.35 0.45
N GLY A 18 0.53 0.37 1.33
CA GLY A 18 0.36 0.53 2.77
C GLY A 18 1.63 1.05 3.44
N ILE A 19 1.54 1.35 4.74
CA ILE A 19 2.68 1.81 5.51
C ILE A 19 3.57 0.64 5.92
N ASN A 20 3.01 -0.27 6.70
CA ASN A 20 3.68 -1.45 7.20
C ASN A 20 2.64 -2.50 7.64
N PRO A 21 3.01 -3.79 7.75
CA PRO A 21 2.09 -4.81 8.21
C PRO A 21 1.63 -4.53 9.66
N GLY A 22 0.32 -4.41 9.85
CA GLY A 22 -0.26 -4.44 11.19
C GLY A 22 -0.04 -5.82 11.85
N ARG A 23 -0.08 -5.90 13.19
CA ARG A 23 0.13 -7.16 13.93
C ARG A 23 -0.68 -8.35 13.39
N HIS A 24 -1.95 -8.13 13.02
CA HIS A 24 -2.80 -9.18 12.43
C HIS A 24 -2.34 -9.57 11.03
N SER A 25 -2.15 -8.61 10.12
CA SER A 25 -1.60 -8.86 8.77
C SER A 25 -0.27 -9.60 8.80
N ALA A 26 0.58 -9.25 9.75
CA ALA A 26 1.86 -9.90 9.93
C ALA A 26 1.72 -11.35 10.43
N ALA A 27 0.82 -11.61 11.39
CA ALA A 27 0.54 -12.96 11.89
C ALA A 27 -0.13 -13.85 10.83
N ALA A 28 -1.08 -13.29 10.07
CA ALA A 28 -1.75 -13.98 8.96
C ALA A 28 -0.84 -14.18 7.74
N GLY A 29 0.19 -13.35 7.59
CA GLY A 29 1.04 -13.36 6.41
C GLY A 29 0.37 -12.77 5.16
N HIS A 30 -0.64 -11.91 5.35
CA HIS A 30 -1.43 -11.30 4.27
C HIS A 30 -1.66 -9.80 4.46
N HIS A 31 -1.71 -9.06 3.34
CA HIS A 31 -1.98 -7.63 3.32
C HIS A 31 -3.40 -7.34 3.80
N TYR A 32 -3.52 -6.28 4.62
CA TYR A 32 -4.80 -5.77 5.12
C TYR A 32 -5.70 -6.78 5.87
N ALA A 33 -5.18 -7.91 6.35
CA ALA A 33 -5.91 -8.91 7.14
C ALA A 33 -6.36 -8.48 8.56
N GLY A 34 -6.20 -7.20 8.93
CA GLY A 34 -6.57 -6.71 10.25
C GLY A 34 -8.09 -6.61 10.43
N PRO A 35 -8.64 -6.96 11.61
CA PRO A 35 -10.06 -6.79 11.88
C PRO A 35 -10.44 -5.32 11.74
N GLY A 36 -11.51 -5.06 10.98
CA GLY A 36 -12.01 -3.72 10.68
C GLY A 36 -11.23 -2.95 9.60
N ASN A 37 -10.21 -3.54 8.96
CA ASN A 37 -9.62 -2.91 7.77
C ASN A 37 -10.58 -3.01 6.58
N HIS A 38 -10.91 -1.87 5.98
CA HIS A 38 -11.89 -1.79 4.90
C HIS A 38 -11.30 -2.03 3.50
N PHE A 39 -10.02 -2.38 3.37
CA PHE A 39 -9.39 -2.53 2.05
C PHE A 39 -10.13 -3.52 1.15
N TRP A 40 -10.34 -4.76 1.62
CA TRP A 40 -10.94 -5.82 0.83
C TRP A 40 -12.41 -5.55 0.46
N PRO A 41 -13.29 -5.12 1.39
CA PRO A 41 -14.64 -4.69 1.03
C PRO A 41 -14.65 -3.52 0.03
N LEU A 42 -13.85 -2.48 0.26
CA LEU A 42 -13.80 -1.31 -0.63
C LEU A 42 -13.21 -1.63 -1.99
N LEU A 43 -12.31 -2.61 -2.09
CA LEU A 43 -11.74 -3.05 -3.36
C LEU A 43 -12.86 -3.54 -4.31
N HIS A 44 -13.78 -4.37 -3.81
CA HIS A 44 -14.95 -4.75 -4.58
C HIS A 44 -15.93 -3.58 -4.76
N GLU A 45 -16.28 -2.88 -3.69
CA GLU A 45 -17.32 -1.83 -3.76
C GLU A 45 -16.94 -0.68 -4.70
N SER A 46 -15.64 -0.45 -4.92
CA SER A 46 -15.12 0.48 -5.92
C SER A 46 -15.32 0.05 -7.38
N GLY A 47 -15.63 -1.23 -7.62
CA GLY A 47 -15.72 -1.83 -8.95
C GLY A 47 -14.38 -2.22 -9.57
N LEU A 48 -13.26 -2.08 -8.84
CA LEU A 48 -11.93 -2.49 -9.32
C LEU A 48 -11.80 -4.01 -9.47
N VAL A 49 -12.52 -4.77 -8.65
CA VAL A 49 -12.66 -6.21 -8.78
C VAL A 49 -14.13 -6.57 -8.82
N GLY A 50 -14.49 -7.51 -9.70
CA GLY A 50 -15.88 -7.92 -9.94
C GLY A 50 -16.47 -8.90 -8.92
N GLU A 51 -15.65 -9.35 -7.95
CA GLU A 51 -16.06 -10.33 -6.94
C GLU A 51 -15.50 -9.99 -5.55
N ARG A 52 -16.08 -10.59 -4.51
CA ARG A 52 -15.66 -10.36 -3.11
C ARG A 52 -14.39 -11.18 -2.85
N LEU A 53 -13.27 -10.48 -2.73
CA LEU A 53 -12.00 -11.06 -2.30
C LEU A 53 -11.78 -10.84 -0.80
N THR A 54 -11.00 -11.72 -0.19
CA THR A 54 -10.48 -11.58 1.17
C THR A 54 -8.95 -11.49 1.16
N TYR A 55 -8.33 -11.32 2.32
CA TYR A 55 -6.87 -11.32 2.40
C TYR A 55 -6.23 -12.65 1.98
N GLU A 56 -6.97 -13.76 2.06
CA GLU A 56 -6.51 -15.08 1.61
C GLU A 56 -6.40 -15.16 0.08
N ASP A 57 -7.13 -14.28 -0.63
CA ASP A 57 -7.14 -14.19 -2.09
C ASP A 57 -6.05 -13.25 -2.65
N GLU A 58 -5.15 -12.70 -1.82
CA GLU A 58 -4.22 -11.65 -2.26
C GLU A 58 -3.30 -12.06 -3.42
N ALA A 59 -3.03 -13.35 -3.58
CA ALA A 59 -2.24 -13.85 -4.71
C ALA A 59 -2.94 -13.67 -6.06
N ARG A 60 -4.28 -13.53 -6.05
CA ARG A 60 -5.13 -13.42 -7.24
C ARG A 60 -5.31 -11.98 -7.72
N VAL A 61 -5.10 -10.96 -6.87
CA VAL A 61 -5.32 -9.56 -7.28
C VAL A 61 -4.56 -9.13 -8.56
N PRO A 62 -3.41 -9.72 -8.94
CA PRO A 62 -2.78 -9.44 -10.22
C PRO A 62 -3.64 -9.80 -11.44
N GLU A 63 -4.63 -10.69 -11.33
CA GLU A 63 -5.62 -11.02 -12.38
C GLU A 63 -6.41 -9.76 -12.82
N TRP A 64 -6.58 -8.78 -11.92
CA TRP A 64 -7.18 -7.47 -12.19
C TRP A 64 -6.16 -6.36 -12.42
N GLY A 65 -4.89 -6.70 -12.65
CA GLY A 65 -3.82 -5.71 -12.80
C GLY A 65 -3.45 -4.99 -11.50
N ILE A 66 -3.81 -5.55 -10.33
CA ILE A 66 -3.57 -4.93 -9.03
C ILE A 66 -2.34 -5.54 -8.35
N GLY A 67 -1.59 -4.72 -7.63
CA GLY A 67 -0.49 -5.15 -6.75
C GLY A 67 -0.56 -4.53 -5.37
N LEU A 68 0.12 -5.15 -4.41
CA LEU A 68 0.13 -4.78 -2.99
C LEU A 68 1.57 -4.72 -2.49
N THR A 69 1.93 -3.64 -1.79
CA THR A 69 3.21 -3.50 -1.11
C THR A 69 3.08 -2.61 0.12
N ASN A 70 4.10 -2.63 0.97
CA ASN A 70 4.25 -1.68 2.07
C ASN A 70 5.53 -0.86 1.91
N MET A 71 5.51 0.36 2.45
CA MET A 71 6.71 1.20 2.51
C MET A 71 7.76 0.59 3.44
N VAL A 72 7.35 0.19 4.64
CA VAL A 72 8.21 -0.39 5.68
C VAL A 72 7.84 -1.86 5.89
N ALA A 73 8.85 -2.73 5.92
CA ALA A 73 8.65 -4.17 6.04
C ALA A 73 8.36 -4.64 7.48
N ARG A 74 8.83 -3.90 8.49
CA ARG A 74 8.70 -4.29 9.90
C ARG A 74 7.24 -4.22 10.37
N PRO A 75 6.71 -5.29 10.97
CA PRO A 75 5.40 -5.24 11.62
C PRO A 75 5.36 -4.33 12.84
N SER A 76 4.27 -3.57 13.01
CA SER A 76 4.00 -2.77 14.22
C SER A 76 2.49 -2.57 14.42
N ALA A 77 2.06 -1.84 15.46
CA ALA A 77 0.64 -1.48 15.61
C ALA A 77 0.23 -0.33 14.68
N GLY A 78 1.19 0.51 14.28
CA GLY A 78 1.01 1.56 13.28
C GLY A 78 2.26 2.42 13.09
N ILE A 79 2.08 3.53 12.37
CA ILE A 79 3.14 4.47 12.02
C ILE A 79 3.88 5.06 13.23
N ALA A 80 3.17 5.27 14.35
CA ALA A 80 3.74 5.85 15.57
C ALA A 80 4.82 4.97 16.22
N ASP A 81 4.83 3.67 15.90
CA ASP A 81 5.83 2.72 16.40
C ASP A 81 7.06 2.60 15.48
N LEU A 82 7.11 3.34 14.37
CA LEU A 82 8.22 3.30 13.40
C LEU A 82 9.14 4.49 13.62
N THR A 83 10.45 4.26 13.58
CA THR A 83 11.41 5.36 13.69
C THR A 83 11.46 6.15 12.38
N THR A 84 11.90 7.41 12.46
CA THR A 84 12.14 8.24 11.27
C THR A 84 13.10 7.57 10.29
N GLU A 85 14.14 6.91 10.79
CA GLU A 85 15.11 6.20 9.96
C GLU A 85 14.47 5.05 9.18
N GLU A 86 13.61 4.25 9.83
CA GLU A 86 12.88 3.17 9.18
C GLU A 86 11.94 3.68 8.09
N LEU A 87 11.26 4.80 8.35
CA LEU A 87 10.37 5.44 7.39
C LEU A 87 11.14 5.95 6.17
N LEU A 88 12.29 6.62 6.38
CA LEU A 88 13.12 7.14 5.30
C LEU A 88 13.75 6.02 4.47
N GLU A 89 14.27 4.96 5.11
CA GLU A 89 14.83 3.83 4.36
C GLU A 89 13.74 3.04 3.62
N GLY A 90 12.58 2.85 4.26
CA GLY A 90 11.40 2.27 3.63
C GLY A 90 10.96 3.05 2.39
N ALA A 91 10.92 4.39 2.46
CA ALA A 91 10.59 5.24 1.33
C ALA A 91 11.59 5.08 0.17
N ARG A 92 12.90 5.04 0.45
CA ARG A 92 13.94 4.79 -0.57
C ARG A 92 13.78 3.41 -1.21
N ALA A 93 13.57 2.37 -0.39
CA ALA A 93 13.38 1.01 -0.87
C ALA A 93 12.12 0.87 -1.73
N LEU A 94 11.01 1.46 -1.30
CA LEU A 94 9.77 1.51 -2.06
C LEU A 94 9.98 2.21 -3.40
N ARG A 95 10.66 3.36 -3.42
CA ARG A 95 10.96 4.09 -4.68
C ARG A 95 11.71 3.21 -5.67
N ARG A 96 12.71 2.44 -5.21
CA ARG A 96 13.44 1.48 -6.05
C ARG A 96 12.51 0.41 -6.65
N ARG A 97 11.61 -0.17 -5.85
CA ARG A 97 10.62 -1.16 -6.31
C ARG A 97 9.68 -0.56 -7.36
N LEU A 98 9.11 0.62 -7.09
CA LEU A 98 8.15 1.26 -7.99
C LEU A 98 8.79 1.67 -9.33
N LEU A 99 10.04 2.15 -9.33
CA LEU A 99 10.79 2.45 -10.56
C LEU A 99 11.13 1.19 -11.37
N ARG A 100 11.29 0.04 -10.70
CA ARG A 100 11.55 -1.26 -11.34
C ARG A 100 10.28 -1.83 -11.99
N TYR A 101 9.17 -1.88 -11.24
CA TYR A 101 7.93 -2.53 -11.71
C TYR A 101 7.04 -1.63 -12.57
N ARG A 102 7.20 -0.31 -12.46
CA ARG A 102 6.56 0.71 -13.32
C ARG A 102 5.04 0.51 -13.50
N PRO A 103 4.25 0.45 -12.40
CA PRO A 103 2.81 0.33 -12.52
C PRO A 103 2.19 1.56 -13.19
N GLY A 104 0.98 1.43 -13.73
CA GLY A 104 0.25 2.57 -14.30
C GLY A 104 -0.06 3.67 -13.26
N ILE A 105 -0.46 3.25 -12.07
CA ILE A 105 -0.80 4.09 -10.91
C ILE A 105 -0.15 3.52 -9.65
N VAL A 106 0.42 4.39 -8.83
CA VAL A 106 0.79 4.10 -7.44
C VAL A 106 -0.24 4.77 -6.53
N CYS A 107 -1.02 3.96 -5.82
CA CYS A 107 -2.08 4.41 -4.93
C CYS A 107 -1.62 4.29 -3.47
N PHE A 108 -1.35 5.42 -2.82
CA PHE A 108 -1.00 5.46 -1.40
C PHE A 108 -2.25 5.38 -0.54
N ASN A 109 -2.37 4.29 0.23
CA ASN A 109 -3.49 4.03 1.14
C ASN A 109 -3.31 4.77 2.47
N GLY A 110 -3.30 6.11 2.39
CA GLY A 110 -3.14 7.02 3.52
C GLY A 110 -2.25 8.21 3.17
N LYS A 111 -2.75 9.40 3.47
CA LYS A 111 -2.07 10.69 3.24
C LYS A 111 -0.65 10.73 3.78
N ARG A 112 -0.47 10.42 5.06
CA ARG A 112 0.81 10.48 5.76
C ARG A 112 1.89 9.58 5.14
N ILE A 113 1.48 8.47 4.50
CA ILE A 113 2.41 7.57 3.80
C ILE A 113 3.05 8.28 2.62
N TYR A 114 2.24 8.96 1.81
CA TYR A 114 2.75 9.72 0.67
C TYR A 114 3.57 10.93 1.13
N GLU A 115 3.17 11.62 2.18
CA GLU A 115 3.92 12.79 2.68
C GLU A 115 5.32 12.39 3.15
N ILE A 116 5.45 11.25 3.84
CA ILE A 116 6.74 10.68 4.21
C ILE A 116 7.54 10.26 2.97
N PHE A 117 6.89 9.57 2.03
CA PHE A 117 7.55 9.08 0.82
C PHE A 117 8.08 10.21 -0.09
N SER A 118 7.31 11.30 -0.20
CA SER A 118 7.59 12.43 -1.09
C SER A 118 8.39 13.54 -0.41
N GLY A 119 8.33 13.63 0.93
CA GLY A 119 8.83 14.76 1.70
C GLY A 119 8.00 16.04 1.52
N ARG A 120 6.75 15.93 1.06
CA ARG A 120 5.87 17.06 0.71
C ARG A 120 4.49 16.85 1.29
N ALA A 121 3.84 17.94 1.70
CA ALA A 121 2.42 17.90 2.03
C ALA A 121 1.59 17.60 0.78
N CYS A 122 0.47 16.90 0.95
CA CYS A 122 -0.41 16.57 -0.17
C CYS A 122 -1.90 16.72 0.14
N GLN A 123 -2.72 16.66 -0.90
CA GLN A 123 -4.17 16.47 -0.79
C GLN A 123 -4.54 15.04 -1.17
N LEU A 124 -5.75 14.62 -0.79
CA LEU A 124 -6.30 13.37 -1.30
C LEU A 124 -6.61 13.50 -2.80
N GLY A 125 -6.57 12.38 -3.51
CA GLY A 125 -6.82 12.29 -4.94
C GLY A 125 -5.55 12.19 -5.78
N PRO A 126 -5.64 12.48 -7.08
CA PRO A 126 -4.50 12.49 -8.00
C PRO A 126 -3.46 13.54 -7.60
N GLN A 127 -2.19 13.20 -7.74
CA GLN A 127 -1.07 14.14 -7.53
C GLN A 127 -0.46 14.56 -8.87
N GLU A 128 0.14 15.75 -8.91
CA GLU A 128 0.86 16.23 -10.09
C GLU A 128 2.16 15.46 -10.30
N GLU A 129 2.84 15.09 -9.21
CA GLU A 129 4.09 14.36 -9.28
C GLU A 129 3.90 12.91 -9.73
N ARG A 130 4.94 12.40 -10.39
CA ARG A 130 5.02 11.01 -10.86
C ARG A 130 6.16 10.26 -10.19
N ILE A 131 6.04 8.94 -10.15
CA ILE A 131 7.12 8.03 -9.76
C ILE A 131 7.63 7.33 -11.02
N GLY A 132 8.65 7.91 -11.64
CA GLY A 132 9.02 7.56 -13.01
C GLY A 132 7.87 7.92 -13.95
N MET A 133 7.27 6.92 -14.57
CA MET A 133 6.09 7.13 -15.44
C MET A 133 4.75 6.90 -14.75
N SER A 134 4.78 6.29 -13.57
CA SER A 134 3.59 5.96 -12.79
C SER A 134 2.90 7.24 -12.30
N ARG A 135 1.59 7.34 -12.52
CA ARG A 135 0.75 8.37 -11.89
C ARG A 135 0.63 8.09 -10.40
N VAL A 136 0.43 9.13 -9.59
CA VAL A 136 0.26 8.98 -8.15
C VAL A 136 -1.16 9.35 -7.75
N PHE A 137 -1.73 8.53 -6.87
CA PHE A 137 -3.02 8.78 -6.23
C PHE A 137 -2.89 8.60 -4.72
N VAL A 138 -3.55 9.45 -3.93
CA VAL A 138 -3.56 9.35 -2.47
C VAL A 138 -5.00 9.18 -2.00
N MET A 139 -5.29 8.06 -1.35
CA MET A 139 -6.63 7.78 -0.81
C MET A 139 -6.65 7.92 0.72
N PRO A 140 -7.83 8.10 1.34
CA PRO A 140 -7.99 7.91 2.78
C PRO A 140 -7.47 6.54 3.21
N SER A 141 -6.96 6.44 4.44
CA SER A 141 -6.53 5.14 4.95
C SER A 141 -7.73 4.20 5.12
N THR A 142 -7.61 2.97 4.66
CA THR A 142 -8.61 1.90 4.89
C THR A 142 -8.51 1.30 6.29
N SER A 143 -7.48 1.67 7.06
CA SER A 143 -7.35 1.27 8.47
C SER A 143 -8.24 2.15 9.35
N PRO A 144 -9.06 1.57 10.25
CA PRO A 144 -9.93 2.34 11.14
C PRO A 144 -9.14 3.14 12.18
N ARG A 145 -7.85 2.83 12.37
CA ARG A 145 -6.97 3.55 13.29
C ARG A 145 -6.48 4.88 12.74
N GLY A 146 -6.72 5.15 11.45
CA GLY A 146 -6.27 6.36 10.76
C GLY A 146 -4.74 6.46 10.68
N ALA A 147 -4.23 6.83 9.51
CA ALA A 147 -2.93 7.48 9.45
C ALA A 147 -3.18 8.98 9.63
N SER A 148 -3.54 9.39 10.85
CA SER A 148 -3.64 10.80 11.21
C SER A 148 -2.27 11.46 11.26
#